data_AF-A0AAW4HR62-F1
#
_entry.id   AF-A0AAW4HR62-F1
#
_cell.length_a   1.000
_cell.length_b   1.000
_cell.length_c   1.000
_cell.angle_alpha   90.00
_cell.angle_beta   90.00
_cell.angle_gamma   90.00
#
_symmetry.space_group_name_H-M   'P 1'
#
loop_
_entity.id
_entity.type
_entity.pdbx_description
1 polymer ?
#
loop_
_entity_poly.entity_id
_entity_poly.type
_entity_poly.pdbx_seq_one_letter_code
_entity_poly.pdbx_strand_id
1 'polypeptide(L)'
;MLSVSFVVYVPKEVYGSTTNLEGLGDISRYNAVVFGNHKAIGGDIEGAIAVQGGMDASGYTIVGAAAGTSNIVGEKWVDEGYPSLLLSGKLKKSREESFIIQNGIVVMTKESDPDRIIQSSYDRIVYKEKLEIDAKFNEFRNIVNQVSKNAGQYKTNTPIPNMSHGIGKDINNPNIYVSSELTGKISVDIRDVFLPNAKDKDFIVMYSDAIEVTFKNGSILYDTNNIGKATDIVPTSQPYSPNSPFTELYGKMIWVFPNAKKITTEGYGVVGSVFAPNAVLETKGGSINGQAFVGAVQQTGGFEFHNFKFNWKHWNKPSTGKVKIKKVDSNNDNKKLEGAKFKIEDSKGKIVGELVTNEEGEAISKDLPIGNYTLVEKEAPKGYELLKDNITVKIEKDAVVEIKIGNKKLPDPMGKMKLVKVDISDKNKKLAGAKFEIEDSKGKIVGELVTNEEGEVISKDLPIGNYTVVEVGAPKGYELLKDNITVKIEKDAVVEIKIGNKKLPDPMGKMKLVK
;
A
#
# COMPACT_ATOMS: atom_id res chain seq x y z
N MET A 1 63.77 7.17 -16.48
CA MET A 1 62.37 7.64 -16.36
C MET A 1 61.55 6.88 -17.39
N LEU A 2 60.68 5.99 -16.95
CA LEU A 2 59.68 5.35 -17.81
C LEU A 2 58.37 6.08 -17.57
N SER A 3 58.05 7.03 -18.45
CA SER A 3 56.73 7.64 -18.51
C SER A 3 55.83 6.66 -19.26
N VAL A 4 54.87 6.07 -18.56
CA VAL A 4 53.83 5.26 -19.20
C VAL A 4 52.63 6.17 -19.45
N SER A 5 52.41 6.50 -20.72
CA SER A 5 51.18 7.12 -21.19
C SER A 5 50.15 6.02 -21.44
N PHE A 6 49.00 6.07 -20.77
CA PHE A 6 47.83 5.30 -21.19
C PHE A 6 46.82 6.23 -21.83
N VAL A 7 46.60 6.03 -23.13
CA VAL A 7 45.44 6.52 -23.88
C VAL A 7 44.38 5.43 -23.77
N VAL A 8 43.26 5.72 -23.12
CA VAL A 8 42.11 4.80 -23.11
C VAL A 8 41.28 5.04 -24.37
N TYR A 9 41.10 3.99 -25.16
CA TYR A 9 40.28 3.95 -26.36
C TYR A 9 38.80 4.04 -25.99
N VAL A 10 38.08 4.99 -26.57
CA VAL A 10 36.61 5.11 -26.42
C VAL A 10 35.92 4.07 -27.31
N PRO A 11 34.93 3.31 -26.82
CA PRO A 11 34.18 2.39 -27.67
C PRO A 11 33.38 3.17 -28.72
N LYS A 12 33.52 2.73 -29.99
CA LYS A 12 32.58 3.02 -31.09
C LYS A 12 31.22 2.45 -30.70
N GLU A 13 30.29 3.27 -30.23
CA GLU A 13 28.84 3.14 -30.47
C GLU A 13 28.11 4.30 -29.79
N VAL A 14 27.62 5.24 -30.61
CA VAL A 14 26.79 6.37 -30.17
C VAL A 14 25.35 5.87 -30.07
N TYR A 15 24.93 5.42 -28.90
CA TYR A 15 23.50 5.29 -28.61
C TYR A 15 22.93 6.70 -28.46
N GLY A 16 21.94 7.04 -29.29
CA GLY A 16 21.41 8.39 -29.45
C GLY A 16 21.11 9.10 -28.13
N SER A 17 21.95 10.07 -27.79
CA SER A 17 21.74 11.02 -26.73
C SER A 17 20.81 12.14 -27.22
N THR A 18 19.84 12.56 -26.41
CA THR A 18 18.91 13.64 -26.80
C THR A 18 19.64 14.98 -26.82
N THR A 19 19.57 15.74 -27.92
CA THR A 19 20.24 17.04 -28.01
C THR A 19 19.48 18.17 -27.31
N ASN A 20 18.26 17.91 -26.82
CA ASN A 20 17.38 18.92 -26.25
C ASN A 20 17.40 18.88 -24.71
N LEU A 21 17.54 20.06 -24.09
CA LEU A 21 17.40 20.23 -22.64
C LEU A 21 15.90 20.25 -22.27
N GLU A 22 15.41 19.20 -21.61
CA GLU A 22 14.02 19.09 -21.13
C GLU A 22 13.72 20.04 -19.96
N GLY A 23 14.75 20.40 -19.19
CA GLY A 23 14.66 21.26 -18.02
C GLY A 23 15.89 21.07 -17.14
N LEU A 24 15.84 21.53 -15.88
CA LEU A 24 16.96 21.38 -14.94
C LEU A 24 16.91 20.07 -14.13
N GLY A 25 16.01 19.14 -14.46
CA GLY A 25 15.80 17.91 -13.70
C GLY A 25 15.18 18.15 -12.31
N ASP A 26 14.73 17.06 -11.70
CA ASP A 26 14.37 17.03 -10.28
C ASP A 26 15.53 16.50 -9.42
N ILE A 27 15.34 16.47 -8.10
CA ILE A 27 16.38 16.03 -7.17
C ILE A 27 16.79 14.56 -7.37
N SER A 28 15.89 13.71 -7.90
CA SER A 28 16.15 12.29 -8.11
C SER A 28 17.10 12.03 -9.28
N ARG A 29 17.28 13.01 -10.16
CA ARG A 29 18.22 12.96 -11.28
C ARG A 29 19.67 12.90 -10.83
N TYR A 30 20.01 13.59 -9.74
CA TYR A 30 21.40 13.89 -9.38
C TYR A 30 21.94 12.95 -8.31
N ASN A 31 23.03 12.25 -8.61
CA ASN A 31 23.79 11.41 -7.70
C ASN A 31 24.34 12.20 -6.52
N ALA A 32 24.77 13.43 -6.79
CA ALA A 32 25.14 14.37 -5.76
C ALA A 32 24.49 15.73 -6.01
N VAL A 33 23.96 16.32 -4.94
CA VAL A 33 23.54 17.71 -4.89
C VAL A 33 24.39 18.40 -3.82
N VAL A 34 25.25 19.30 -4.27
CA VAL A 34 26.17 20.06 -3.43
C VAL A 34 25.64 21.48 -3.33
N PHE A 35 25.14 21.88 -2.15
CA PHE A 35 24.56 23.20 -1.94
C PHE A 35 25.58 24.33 -1.76
N GLY A 36 26.85 24.04 -1.97
CA GLY A 36 27.98 24.95 -1.83
C GLY A 36 29.08 24.54 -2.79
N ASN A 37 30.33 24.67 -2.38
CA ASN A 37 31.46 24.43 -3.29
C ASN A 37 31.81 22.93 -3.38
N HIS A 38 32.26 22.52 -4.56
CA HIS A 38 32.83 21.19 -4.79
C HIS A 38 34.27 21.31 -5.28
N LYS A 39 35.21 20.74 -4.53
CA LYS A 39 36.60 20.60 -4.95
C LYS A 39 36.87 19.13 -5.27
N ALA A 40 37.08 18.82 -6.55
CA ALA A 40 37.39 17.50 -7.06
C ALA A 40 38.87 17.40 -7.43
N ILE A 41 39.65 16.75 -6.56
CA ILE A 41 41.11 16.60 -6.72
C ILE A 41 41.46 15.18 -7.18
N GLY A 42 40.67 14.17 -6.80
CA GLY A 42 40.85 12.81 -7.26
C GLY A 42 39.67 11.91 -6.90
N GLY A 43 39.14 11.22 -7.90
CA GLY A 43 37.97 10.35 -7.81
C GLY A 43 36.97 10.61 -8.94
N ASP A 44 35.98 9.73 -9.06
CA ASP A 44 35.02 9.75 -10.17
C ASP A 44 33.60 10.05 -9.69
N ILE A 45 32.77 10.52 -10.62
CA ILE A 45 31.33 10.73 -10.41
C ILE A 45 30.59 9.96 -11.48
N GLU A 46 30.02 8.83 -11.08
CA GLU A 46 29.10 8.09 -11.92
C GLU A 46 27.73 8.79 -11.89
N GLY A 47 27.20 9.12 -13.06
CA GLY A 47 25.88 9.72 -13.19
C GLY A 47 25.89 11.25 -13.26
N ALA A 48 24.88 11.91 -12.68
CA ALA A 48 24.69 13.36 -12.77
C ALA A 48 24.99 14.07 -11.43
N ILE A 49 25.50 15.29 -11.47
CA ILE A 49 25.79 16.10 -10.29
C ILE A 49 25.26 17.54 -10.43
N ALA A 50 24.78 18.09 -9.32
CA ALA A 50 24.38 19.49 -9.22
C ALA A 50 25.24 20.21 -8.17
N VAL A 51 25.89 21.31 -8.54
CA VAL A 51 26.70 22.15 -7.65
C VAL A 51 26.19 23.60 -7.63
N GLN A 52 25.75 24.08 -6.47
CA GLN A 52 25.25 25.45 -6.32
C GLN A 52 26.41 26.46 -6.24
N GLY A 53 27.50 26.09 -5.58
CA GLY A 53 28.69 26.93 -5.46
C GLY A 53 29.61 26.82 -6.67
N GLY A 54 30.86 27.20 -6.46
CA GLY A 54 31.93 26.98 -7.44
C GLY A 54 32.38 25.52 -7.45
N MET A 55 32.81 25.08 -8.63
CA MET A 55 33.38 23.75 -8.84
C MET A 55 34.85 23.88 -9.25
N ASP A 56 35.75 23.31 -8.46
CA ASP A 56 37.18 23.19 -8.78
C ASP A 56 37.49 21.74 -9.16
N ALA A 57 37.54 21.45 -10.45
CA ALA A 57 37.89 20.17 -11.05
C ALA A 57 39.31 20.19 -11.62
N SER A 58 40.24 20.75 -10.84
CA SER A 58 41.66 20.83 -11.21
C SER A 58 42.45 19.52 -10.97
N GLY A 59 41.80 18.45 -10.51
CA GLY A 59 42.38 17.14 -10.23
C GLY A 59 42.44 16.19 -11.43
N TYR A 60 42.50 14.88 -11.17
CA TYR A 60 42.18 13.85 -12.18
C TYR A 60 40.75 13.38 -11.88
N THR A 61 39.75 13.82 -12.64
CA THR A 61 38.34 13.62 -12.28
C THR A 61 37.44 13.50 -13.51
N ILE A 62 36.59 12.47 -13.54
CA ILE A 62 35.48 12.33 -14.49
C ILE A 62 34.19 12.83 -13.81
N VAL A 63 33.47 13.72 -14.49
CA VAL A 63 32.48 14.62 -13.87
C VAL A 63 31.18 14.62 -14.66
N GLY A 64 30.62 13.44 -14.85
CA GLY A 64 29.21 13.26 -15.17
C GLY A 64 28.93 12.67 -16.55
N ALA A 65 28.28 11.49 -16.54
CA ALA A 65 27.95 10.55 -17.64
C ALA A 65 29.15 10.20 -18.55
N ALA A 66 29.38 9.01 -19.09
CA ALA A 66 28.72 7.74 -19.05
C ALA A 66 29.64 6.74 -18.35
N ALA A 67 29.04 5.70 -17.79
CA ALA A 67 29.54 4.39 -18.09
C ALA A 67 28.78 3.90 -19.34
N GLY A 68 29.46 3.97 -20.49
CA GLY A 68 29.03 3.33 -21.73
C GLY A 68 29.59 1.92 -21.79
N THR A 69 28.72 0.93 -22.04
CA THR A 69 28.93 -0.52 -22.15
C THR A 69 29.45 -1.32 -20.95
N SER A 70 30.04 -0.69 -19.93
CA SER A 70 30.41 -1.41 -18.71
C SER A 70 30.42 -0.48 -17.49
N ASN A 71 29.26 -0.24 -16.89
CA ASN A 71 29.24 0.11 -15.46
C ASN A 71 30.03 -0.98 -14.73
N ILE A 72 31.16 -0.62 -14.11
CA ILE A 72 31.86 -1.57 -13.22
C ILE A 72 31.07 -1.66 -11.91
N VAL A 73 30.42 -0.56 -11.48
CA VAL A 73 29.56 -0.44 -10.29
C VAL A 73 28.38 0.50 -10.64
N GLY A 74 27.21 0.37 -9.98
CA GLY A 74 26.05 1.27 -10.22
C GLY A 74 25.03 0.85 -11.29
N GLU A 75 23.82 1.43 -11.26
CA GLU A 75 22.78 1.29 -12.30
C GLU A 75 23.20 1.96 -13.61
N LYS A 76 22.77 1.40 -14.75
CA LYS A 76 23.08 1.97 -16.08
C LYS A 76 22.61 3.43 -16.15
N TRP A 77 23.52 4.32 -16.54
CA TRP A 77 23.15 5.71 -16.78
C TRP A 77 22.33 5.86 -18.07
N VAL A 78 21.28 6.69 -18.01
CA VAL A 78 20.39 6.99 -19.14
C VAL A 78 20.35 8.51 -19.35
N ASP A 79 20.56 8.93 -20.60
CA ASP A 79 20.32 10.32 -21.01
C ASP A 79 18.81 10.54 -21.12
N GLU A 80 18.29 11.37 -20.22
CA GLU A 80 16.87 11.72 -20.14
C GLU A 80 16.64 13.18 -20.61
N GLY A 81 17.65 13.84 -21.21
CA GLY A 81 17.53 15.25 -21.61
C GLY A 81 17.65 16.24 -20.46
N TYR A 82 18.06 15.78 -19.28
CA TYR A 82 18.41 16.61 -18.13
C TYR A 82 19.92 16.77 -17.99
N PRO A 83 20.39 17.79 -17.26
CA PRO A 83 21.81 18.03 -17.08
C PRO A 83 22.51 16.83 -16.42
N SER A 84 23.68 16.49 -16.93
CA SER A 84 24.65 15.65 -16.22
C SER A 84 25.49 16.49 -15.25
N LEU A 85 25.68 17.78 -15.55
CA LEU A 85 26.18 18.78 -14.63
C LEU A 85 25.26 20.00 -14.62
N LEU A 86 24.77 20.37 -13.44
CA LEU A 86 24.08 21.63 -13.18
C LEU A 86 24.93 22.50 -12.26
N LEU A 87 25.43 23.63 -12.74
CA LEU A 87 26.38 24.48 -12.02
C LEU A 87 25.91 25.93 -11.93
N SER A 88 25.70 26.46 -10.72
CA SER A 88 25.35 27.88 -10.54
C SER A 88 26.59 28.78 -10.41
N GLY A 89 27.67 28.29 -9.78
CA GLY A 89 28.91 29.05 -9.60
C GLY A 89 29.88 28.96 -10.77
N LYS A 90 31.15 29.28 -10.50
CA LYS A 90 32.25 29.24 -11.49
C LYS A 90 32.86 27.85 -11.57
N LEU A 91 33.11 27.37 -12.79
CA LEU A 91 33.95 26.21 -13.04
C LEU A 91 35.42 26.62 -13.12
N LYS A 92 36.28 25.89 -12.41
CA LYS A 92 37.73 25.98 -12.48
C LYS A 92 38.30 24.59 -12.78
N LYS A 93 39.29 24.54 -13.68
CA LYS A 93 40.10 23.35 -13.91
C LYS A 93 41.55 23.75 -14.19
N SER A 94 42.48 22.80 -14.09
CA SER A 94 43.91 23.05 -14.30
C SER A 94 44.43 22.57 -15.65
N ARG A 95 43.82 21.55 -16.26
CA ARG A 95 44.24 20.92 -17.53
C ARG A 95 43.03 20.43 -18.32
N GLU A 96 43.14 20.11 -19.60
CA GLU A 96 41.96 19.70 -20.41
C GLU A 96 41.40 18.34 -19.96
N GLU A 97 42.29 17.42 -19.61
CA GLU A 97 41.99 16.07 -19.15
C GLU A 97 41.46 15.99 -17.70
N SER A 98 41.43 17.10 -16.96
CA SER A 98 41.01 17.12 -15.55
C SER A 98 39.49 17.14 -15.35
N PHE A 99 38.73 17.39 -16.41
CA PHE A 99 37.27 17.51 -16.39
C PHE A 99 36.69 16.93 -17.68
N ILE A 100 35.92 15.84 -17.57
CA ILE A 100 35.32 15.14 -18.72
C ILE A 100 33.84 14.86 -18.43
N ILE A 101 32.98 15.21 -19.40
CA ILE A 101 31.55 14.86 -19.43
C ILE A 101 31.29 14.08 -20.72
N GLN A 102 30.88 12.81 -20.61
CA GLN A 102 30.57 11.97 -21.76
C GLN A 102 29.05 11.88 -21.94
N ASN A 103 28.56 12.13 -23.15
CA ASN A 103 27.15 11.97 -23.48
C ASN A 103 26.20 12.71 -22.52
N GLY A 104 26.59 13.88 -22.00
CA GLY A 104 25.82 14.64 -21.00
C GLY A 104 25.54 16.09 -21.44
N ILE A 105 24.57 16.75 -20.82
CA ILE A 105 24.32 18.19 -21.00
C ILE A 105 24.89 18.93 -19.78
N VAL A 106 25.70 19.94 -20.03
CA VAL A 106 26.22 20.85 -19.02
C VAL A 106 25.33 22.08 -18.99
N VAL A 107 24.69 22.35 -17.87
CA VAL A 107 23.99 23.60 -17.65
C VAL A 107 24.79 24.45 -16.66
N MET A 108 25.16 25.65 -17.08
CA MET A 108 25.93 26.57 -16.23
C MET A 108 25.61 28.04 -16.47
N THR A 109 26.12 28.92 -15.62
CA THR A 109 25.97 30.37 -15.81
C THR A 109 26.96 30.91 -16.83
N LYS A 110 26.65 32.04 -17.49
CA LYS A 110 27.57 32.73 -18.40
C LYS A 110 28.84 33.26 -17.71
N GLU A 111 28.83 33.34 -16.38
CA GLU A 111 30.01 33.70 -15.57
C GLU A 111 31.03 32.56 -15.48
N SER A 112 30.60 31.33 -15.75
CA SER A 112 31.50 30.22 -16.03
C SER A 112 32.00 30.39 -17.47
N ASP A 113 33.32 30.48 -17.64
CA ASP A 113 33.98 30.61 -18.94
C ASP A 113 34.48 29.22 -19.37
N PRO A 114 33.74 28.48 -20.23
CA PRO A 114 34.18 27.19 -20.71
C PRO A 114 35.08 27.31 -21.93
N ASP A 115 35.22 28.48 -22.56
CA ASP A 115 35.94 28.63 -23.83
C ASP A 115 37.46 28.49 -23.67
N ARG A 116 37.95 28.54 -22.42
CA ARG A 116 39.30 28.12 -22.05
C ARG A 116 39.36 26.73 -21.40
N ILE A 117 38.20 26.10 -21.18
CA ILE A 117 38.02 25.08 -20.14
C ILE A 117 37.25 23.82 -20.59
N ILE A 118 36.55 23.76 -21.72
CA ILE A 118 35.90 22.50 -22.11
C ILE A 118 35.97 22.40 -23.64
N GLN A 119 36.98 21.67 -24.12
CA GLN A 119 37.09 21.25 -25.51
C GLN A 119 37.36 19.75 -25.51
N SER A 120 36.30 18.97 -25.43
CA SER A 120 36.31 17.53 -25.67
C SER A 120 35.26 17.18 -26.72
N SER A 121 35.38 16.00 -27.33
CA SER A 121 34.48 15.51 -28.37
C SER A 121 33.03 15.24 -27.92
N TYR A 122 32.63 15.65 -26.71
CA TYR A 122 31.38 15.26 -26.05
C TYR A 122 30.58 16.42 -25.41
N ASP A 123 30.94 17.68 -25.69
CA ASP A 123 30.44 18.83 -24.90
C ASP A 123 29.10 19.40 -25.43
N ARG A 124 28.05 19.34 -24.61
CA ARG A 124 26.76 20.04 -24.83
C ARG A 124 26.54 21.06 -23.73
N ILE A 125 27.05 22.28 -23.91
CA ILE A 125 26.93 23.36 -22.91
C ILE A 125 25.71 24.22 -23.21
N VAL A 126 24.90 24.44 -22.19
CA VAL A 126 23.74 25.33 -22.20
C VAL A 126 23.89 26.35 -21.07
N TYR A 127 23.78 27.63 -21.42
CA TYR A 127 23.83 28.69 -20.44
C TYR A 127 22.45 29.05 -19.90
N LYS A 128 22.34 29.22 -18.59
CA LYS A 128 21.14 29.69 -17.90
C LYS A 128 21.46 30.83 -16.93
N GLU A 129 20.44 31.60 -16.60
CA GLU A 129 20.56 32.67 -15.62
C GLU A 129 20.82 32.10 -14.23
N LYS A 130 21.72 32.73 -13.47
CA LYS A 130 22.08 32.27 -12.12
C LYS A 130 20.85 32.12 -11.22
N LEU A 131 19.90 33.05 -11.33
CA LEU A 131 18.65 33.01 -10.56
C LEU A 131 17.78 31.79 -10.88
N GLU A 132 17.77 31.31 -12.13
CA GLU A 132 17.02 30.11 -12.54
C GLU A 132 17.61 28.85 -11.88
N ILE A 133 18.95 28.73 -11.92
CA ILE A 133 19.65 27.61 -11.30
C ILE A 133 19.52 27.67 -9.78
N ASP A 134 19.70 28.83 -9.16
CA ASP A 134 19.58 29.02 -7.71
C ASP A 134 18.15 28.72 -7.22
N ALA A 135 17.11 29.08 -7.98
CA ALA A 135 15.74 28.70 -7.66
C ALA A 135 15.55 27.17 -7.62
N LYS A 136 16.20 26.44 -8.54
CA LYS A 136 16.19 24.97 -8.53
C LYS A 136 16.92 24.39 -7.31
N PHE A 137 18.05 24.97 -6.89
CA PHE A 137 18.71 24.56 -5.64
C PHE A 137 17.89 24.84 -4.38
N ASN A 138 17.12 25.94 -4.36
CA ASN A 138 16.19 26.20 -3.26
C ASN A 138 15.09 25.13 -3.16
N GLU A 139 14.57 24.66 -4.30
CA GLU A 139 13.65 23.51 -4.36
C GLU A 139 14.31 22.25 -3.79
N PHE A 140 15.52 21.90 -4.23
CA PHE A 140 16.25 20.74 -3.73
C PHE A 140 16.51 20.83 -2.23
N ARG A 141 16.90 22.01 -1.73
CA ARG A 141 17.15 22.25 -0.31
C ARG A 141 15.89 22.07 0.53
N ASN A 142 14.75 22.56 0.04
CA ASN A 142 13.46 22.36 0.71
C ASN A 142 13.09 20.88 0.82
N ILE A 143 13.29 20.10 -0.25
CA ILE A 143 13.06 18.65 -0.24
C ILE A 143 13.95 17.96 0.80
N VAL A 144 15.25 18.25 0.80
CA VAL A 144 16.22 17.67 1.74
C VAL A 144 15.89 18.03 3.19
N ASN A 145 15.54 19.28 3.47
CA ASN A 145 15.11 19.70 4.79
C ASN A 145 13.83 18.97 5.24
N GLN A 146 12.89 18.73 4.32
CA GLN A 146 11.68 17.96 4.63
C GLN A 146 11.99 16.48 4.90
N VAL A 147 12.93 15.87 4.17
CA VAL A 147 13.47 14.53 4.46
C VAL A 147 14.03 14.49 5.88
N SER A 148 14.88 15.46 6.24
CA SER A 148 15.47 15.54 7.58
C SER A 148 14.42 15.69 8.68
N LYS A 149 13.42 16.56 8.47
CA LYS A 149 12.31 16.75 9.41
C LYS A 149 11.50 15.47 9.63
N ASN A 150 11.22 14.73 8.55
CA ASN A 150 10.44 13.50 8.63
C ASN A 150 11.25 12.38 9.30
N ALA A 151 12.53 12.23 8.93
CA ALA A 151 13.42 11.25 9.54
C ALA A 151 13.58 11.44 11.06
N GLY A 152 13.67 12.68 11.53
CA GLY A 152 13.78 13.00 12.96
C GLY A 152 12.54 12.70 13.80
N GLN A 153 11.41 12.35 13.17
CA GLN A 153 10.19 11.93 13.87
C GLN A 153 10.18 10.43 14.17
N TYR A 154 10.94 9.62 13.41
CA TYR A 154 10.97 8.18 13.60
C TYR A 154 11.72 7.80 14.87
N LYS A 155 11.14 6.87 15.63
CA LYS A 155 11.65 6.39 16.92
C LYS A 155 11.29 4.93 17.10
N THR A 156 12.23 4.16 17.62
CA THR A 156 12.00 2.78 18.06
C THR A 156 12.14 2.68 19.58
N ASN A 157 11.29 1.87 20.20
CA ASN A 157 11.43 1.37 21.57
C ASN A 157 11.66 -0.15 21.61
N THR A 158 11.79 -0.78 20.45
CA THR A 158 12.04 -2.23 20.31
C THR A 158 13.26 -2.47 19.40
N PRO A 159 14.48 -2.11 19.87
CA PRO A 159 15.70 -2.48 19.16
C PRO A 159 15.77 -3.99 18.94
N ILE A 160 16.20 -4.39 17.75
CA ILE A 160 16.42 -5.80 17.42
C ILE A 160 17.76 -6.21 18.06
N PRO A 161 17.79 -7.29 18.87
CA PRO A 161 19.03 -7.74 19.50
C PRO A 161 20.16 -7.96 18.49
N ASN A 162 21.38 -7.65 18.89
CA ASN A 162 22.62 -7.79 18.11
C ASN A 162 22.76 -6.89 16.88
N MET A 163 21.76 -6.05 16.55
CA MET A 163 21.86 -5.10 15.44
C MET A 163 22.57 -3.82 15.88
N SER A 164 23.32 -3.20 14.98
CA SER A 164 24.07 -1.97 15.30
C SER A 164 23.13 -0.81 15.63
N HIS A 165 23.61 0.12 16.46
CA HIS A 165 22.99 1.43 16.70
C HIS A 165 21.53 1.39 17.21
N GLY A 166 21.14 0.30 17.87
CA GLY A 166 19.80 0.10 18.39
C GLY A 166 18.73 0.16 17.29
N ILE A 167 19.02 -0.36 16.10
CA ILE A 167 18.06 -0.44 14.99
C ILE A 167 16.85 -1.29 15.40
N GLY A 168 15.65 -0.75 15.19
CA GLY A 168 14.40 -1.46 15.44
C GLY A 168 13.22 -0.87 14.67
N LYS A 169 12.03 -1.46 14.85
CA LYS A 169 10.82 -1.00 14.16
C LYS A 169 10.38 0.36 14.69
N ASP A 170 10.06 1.28 13.79
CA ASP A 170 9.45 2.54 14.19
C ASP A 170 8.10 2.31 14.88
N ILE A 171 7.82 3.10 15.93
CA ILE A 171 6.63 2.99 16.77
C ILE A 171 5.33 3.25 15.98
N ASN A 172 5.39 4.14 15.00
CA ASN A 172 4.22 4.60 14.25
C ASN A 172 4.14 3.99 12.84
N ASN A 173 5.26 3.50 12.31
CA ASN A 173 5.36 2.88 10.99
C ASN A 173 6.24 1.61 11.06
N PRO A 174 5.65 0.42 11.31
CA PRO A 174 6.41 -0.84 11.43
C PRO A 174 7.12 -1.30 10.14
N ASN A 175 6.92 -0.59 9.03
CA ASN A 175 7.60 -0.82 7.76
C ASN A 175 8.92 -0.05 7.65
N ILE A 176 9.23 0.80 8.63
CA ILE A 176 10.49 1.52 8.72
C ILE A 176 11.30 0.95 9.88
N TYR A 177 12.56 0.69 9.61
CA TYR A 177 13.55 0.55 10.68
C TYR A 177 14.20 1.89 10.95
N VAL A 178 14.49 2.16 12.23
CA VAL A 178 15.14 3.39 12.67
C VAL A 178 16.17 3.10 13.76
N SER A 179 17.30 3.80 13.72
CA SER A 179 18.33 3.76 14.76
C SER A 179 17.92 4.55 16.00
N SER A 180 18.26 4.07 17.20
CA SER A 180 17.98 4.78 18.46
C SER A 180 19.23 5.32 19.17
N GLU A 181 20.42 4.82 18.84
CA GLU A 181 21.66 5.10 19.60
C GLU A 181 22.60 6.14 18.96
N LEU A 182 22.16 6.80 17.89
CA LEU A 182 22.96 7.80 17.16
C LEU A 182 22.66 9.25 17.56
N THR A 183 21.69 9.48 18.43
CA THR A 183 21.29 10.84 18.87
C THR A 183 21.92 11.23 20.20
N GLY A 184 21.99 12.53 20.50
CA GLY A 184 22.57 13.07 21.72
C GLY A 184 24.11 13.01 21.78
N LYS A 185 24.75 12.85 20.62
CA LYS A 185 26.22 12.75 20.49
C LYS A 185 26.74 13.97 19.73
N ILE A 186 27.87 14.53 20.17
CA ILE A 186 28.54 15.62 19.45
C ILE A 186 29.19 15.10 18.16
N SER A 187 29.82 13.92 18.25
CA SER A 187 30.49 13.25 17.16
C SER A 187 30.09 11.77 17.13
N VAL A 188 29.95 11.21 15.94
CA VAL A 188 29.57 9.81 15.71
C VAL A 188 30.54 9.16 14.73
N ASP A 189 31.16 8.06 15.17
CA ASP A 189 31.89 7.15 14.30
C ASP A 189 30.97 5.98 13.90
N ILE A 190 30.77 5.80 12.60
CA ILE A 190 29.99 4.74 11.99
C ILE A 190 30.97 3.71 11.44
N ARG A 191 30.94 2.52 12.02
CA ARG A 191 31.84 1.41 11.72
C ARG A 191 31.08 0.09 11.79
N ASP A 192 31.39 -0.83 10.87
CA ASP A 192 30.90 -2.22 10.86
C ASP A 192 29.40 -2.33 11.27
N VAL A 193 28.51 -1.93 10.36
CA VAL A 193 27.07 -1.78 10.66
C VAL A 193 26.36 -3.09 10.38
N PHE A 194 25.77 -3.67 11.41
CA PHE A 194 24.99 -4.88 11.30
C PHE A 194 23.49 -4.57 11.20
N LEU A 195 22.90 -4.95 10.07
CA LEU A 195 21.53 -4.67 9.67
C LEU A 195 20.63 -5.91 9.78
N PRO A 196 19.39 -5.75 10.28
CA PRO A 196 18.38 -6.81 10.28
C PRO A 196 17.79 -7.03 8.90
N ASN A 197 17.15 -8.18 8.66
CA ASN A 197 16.41 -8.43 7.42
C ASN A 197 15.39 -7.31 7.14
N ALA A 198 15.50 -6.69 5.96
CA ALA A 198 14.72 -5.52 5.56
C ALA A 198 13.86 -5.76 4.32
N LYS A 199 13.63 -7.03 3.93
CA LYS A 199 12.90 -7.37 2.69
C LYS A 199 11.49 -6.78 2.67
N ASP A 200 10.78 -6.89 3.80
CA ASP A 200 9.44 -6.38 4.03
C ASP A 200 9.41 -4.93 4.58
N LYS A 201 10.54 -4.21 4.48
CA LYS A 201 10.69 -2.83 4.94
C LYS A 201 10.81 -1.88 3.77
N ASP A 202 10.33 -0.67 4.00
CA ASP A 202 10.42 0.44 3.05
C ASP A 202 11.77 1.13 3.17
N PHE A 203 12.21 1.44 4.40
CA PHE A 203 13.46 2.15 4.64
C PHE A 203 14.14 1.70 5.93
N ILE A 204 15.46 1.89 5.97
CA ILE A 204 16.30 1.84 7.18
C ILE A 204 16.84 3.25 7.40
N VAL A 205 16.30 3.95 8.40
CA VAL A 205 16.61 5.34 8.71
C VAL A 205 17.66 5.41 9.82
N MET A 206 18.85 5.87 9.46
CA MET A 206 19.95 6.13 10.36
C MET A 206 19.99 7.64 10.64
N TYR A 207 19.41 8.06 11.76
CA TYR A 207 19.27 9.48 12.11
C TYR A 207 20.24 9.87 13.24
N SER A 208 21.00 10.94 13.04
CA SER A 208 21.84 11.53 14.09
C SER A 208 21.76 13.05 14.09
N ASP A 209 21.75 13.65 15.27
CA ASP A 209 21.83 15.09 15.50
C ASP A 209 23.28 15.59 15.72
N ALA A 210 24.27 14.73 15.49
CA ALA A 210 25.68 15.03 15.66
C ALA A 210 26.19 16.13 14.73
N ILE A 211 27.23 16.83 15.19
CA ILE A 211 27.92 17.89 14.46
C ILE A 211 29.00 17.31 13.55
N GLU A 212 29.63 16.22 13.98
CA GLU A 212 30.66 15.51 13.22
C GLU A 212 30.27 14.05 13.04
N VAL A 213 30.44 13.53 11.82
CA VAL A 213 30.20 12.11 11.53
C VAL A 213 31.37 11.57 10.72
N THR A 214 31.86 10.39 11.10
CA THR A 214 32.89 9.70 10.32
C THR A 214 32.45 8.29 9.96
N PHE A 215 32.55 7.93 8.68
CA PHE A 215 32.43 6.57 8.20
C PHE A 215 33.82 5.93 8.15
N LYS A 216 34.06 4.90 8.97
CA LYS A 216 35.36 4.19 9.11
C LYS A 216 35.15 2.68 9.08
N ASN A 217 36.05 1.92 8.45
CA ASN A 217 36.03 0.44 8.48
C ASN A 217 34.62 -0.11 8.21
N GLY A 218 34.02 0.26 7.08
CA GLY A 218 32.57 0.25 6.86
C GLY A 218 32.03 -1.00 6.19
N SER A 219 32.16 -2.17 6.82
CA SER A 219 31.42 -3.35 6.35
C SER A 219 29.93 -3.19 6.69
N ILE A 220 29.04 -3.43 5.73
CA ILE A 220 27.62 -3.67 6.06
C ILE A 220 27.44 -5.18 6.18
N LEU A 221 27.13 -5.62 7.40
CA LEU A 221 26.76 -6.99 7.69
C LEU A 221 25.23 -7.07 7.60
N TYR A 222 24.68 -8.08 6.92
CA TYR A 222 23.25 -8.17 6.67
C TYR A 222 22.69 -9.56 6.99
N ASP A 223 21.56 -9.59 7.69
CA ASP A 223 20.83 -10.82 8.02
C ASP A 223 19.79 -11.14 6.94
N THR A 224 20.22 -11.72 5.83
CA THR A 224 19.33 -12.07 4.70
C THR A 224 18.36 -13.20 5.04
N ASN A 225 18.71 -14.06 6.00
CA ASN A 225 17.90 -15.23 6.38
C ASN A 225 17.03 -15.01 7.63
N ASN A 226 17.08 -13.80 8.22
CA ASN A 226 16.30 -13.41 9.40
C ASN A 226 16.54 -14.33 10.61
N ILE A 227 17.81 -14.66 10.89
CA ILE A 227 18.24 -15.55 11.97
C ILE A 227 18.87 -14.83 13.16
N GLY A 228 18.88 -13.49 13.17
CA GLY A 228 19.39 -12.64 14.25
C GLY A 228 20.93 -12.50 14.28
N LYS A 229 21.62 -12.90 13.20
CA LYS A 229 23.07 -12.77 13.00
C LYS A 229 23.39 -12.50 11.54
N ALA A 230 24.56 -11.92 11.27
CA ALA A 230 24.98 -11.61 9.91
C ALA A 230 25.15 -12.91 9.11
N THR A 231 24.51 -12.98 7.95
CA THR A 231 24.66 -14.09 7.00
C THR A 231 25.47 -13.68 5.79
N ASP A 232 25.47 -12.39 5.48
CA ASP A 232 26.13 -11.83 4.31
C ASP A 232 26.92 -10.57 4.68
N ILE A 233 28.00 -10.35 3.94
CA ILE A 233 28.72 -9.07 3.91
C ILE A 233 28.36 -8.40 2.59
N VAL A 234 27.82 -7.19 2.65
CA VAL A 234 27.36 -6.47 1.47
C VAL A 234 28.57 -5.93 0.69
N PRO A 235 28.76 -6.34 -0.57
CA PRO A 235 29.90 -5.91 -1.36
C PRO A 235 29.64 -4.55 -2.01
N THR A 236 30.33 -3.51 -1.55
CA THR A 236 30.12 -2.11 -1.99
C THR A 236 30.89 -1.71 -3.25
N SER A 237 31.56 -2.67 -3.89
CA SER A 237 32.36 -2.49 -5.11
C SER A 237 31.98 -3.48 -6.22
N GLN A 238 30.75 -4.01 -6.19
CA GLN A 238 30.25 -4.95 -7.21
C GLN A 238 29.36 -4.27 -8.26
N PRO A 239 29.34 -4.80 -9.50
CA PRO A 239 28.38 -4.36 -10.52
C PRO A 239 26.93 -4.48 -10.03
N TYR A 240 26.05 -3.64 -10.57
CA TYR A 240 24.62 -3.77 -10.31
C TYR A 240 24.13 -5.18 -10.68
N SER A 241 23.47 -5.83 -9.72
CA SER A 241 22.87 -7.14 -9.90
C SER A 241 21.42 -7.10 -9.41
N PRO A 242 20.44 -7.36 -10.29
CA PRO A 242 19.04 -7.41 -9.87
C PRO A 242 18.87 -8.55 -8.87
N ASN A 243 18.24 -8.27 -7.72
CA ASN A 243 18.00 -9.21 -6.61
C ASN A 243 19.21 -9.52 -5.71
N SER A 244 20.28 -8.72 -5.73
CA SER A 244 21.36 -8.84 -4.72
C SER A 244 20.98 -8.18 -3.38
N PRO A 245 21.57 -8.61 -2.25
CA PRO A 245 21.39 -7.93 -0.96
C PRO A 245 21.79 -6.46 -0.98
N PHE A 246 22.83 -6.12 -1.75
CA PHE A 246 23.26 -4.74 -1.96
C PHE A 246 22.19 -3.92 -2.69
N THR A 247 21.59 -4.49 -3.74
CA THR A 247 20.51 -3.86 -4.50
C THR A 247 19.28 -3.60 -3.66
N GLU A 248 18.96 -4.52 -2.75
CA GLU A 248 17.88 -4.30 -1.80
C GLU A 248 18.16 -3.12 -0.84
N LEU A 249 19.42 -2.95 -0.43
CA LEU A 249 19.79 -1.99 0.61
C LEU A 249 20.04 -0.57 0.10
N TYR A 250 20.70 -0.35 -1.04
CA TYR A 250 21.06 1.02 -1.48
C TYR A 250 19.84 1.94 -1.64
N GLY A 251 18.71 1.38 -2.09
CA GLY A 251 17.47 2.14 -2.29
C GLY A 251 16.69 2.39 -1.00
N LYS A 252 16.96 1.62 0.07
CA LYS A 252 16.23 1.64 1.35
C LYS A 252 17.00 2.33 2.48
N MET A 253 18.33 2.24 2.46
CA MET A 253 19.17 2.77 3.52
C MET A 253 19.35 4.28 3.35
N ILE A 254 19.09 5.04 4.42
CA ILE A 254 19.22 6.48 4.44
C ILE A 254 19.94 6.96 5.71
N TRP A 255 20.96 7.78 5.50
CA TRP A 255 21.74 8.43 6.55
C TRP A 255 21.34 9.89 6.63
N VAL A 256 20.85 10.35 7.78
CA VAL A 256 20.26 11.68 7.93
C VAL A 256 20.94 12.44 9.06
N PHE A 257 21.64 13.51 8.69
CA PHE A 257 22.50 14.31 9.57
C PHE A 257 22.21 15.80 9.40
N PRO A 258 21.06 16.31 9.88
CA PRO A 258 20.64 17.69 9.63
C PRO A 258 21.58 18.74 10.23
N ASN A 259 22.20 18.41 11.37
CA ASN A 259 23.05 19.31 12.14
C ASN A 259 24.54 19.20 11.79
N ALA A 260 24.91 18.15 11.05
CA ALA A 260 26.31 17.90 10.75
C ALA A 260 26.93 19.08 10.00
N LYS A 261 28.12 19.44 10.44
CA LYS A 261 29.00 20.44 9.80
C LYS A 261 30.15 19.77 9.06
N LYS A 262 30.48 18.54 9.45
CA LYS A 262 31.53 17.73 8.83
C LYS A 262 31.11 16.28 8.74
N ILE A 263 31.24 15.71 7.54
CA ILE A 263 31.18 14.26 7.28
C ILE A 263 32.55 13.85 6.75
N THR A 264 33.13 12.78 7.29
CA THR A 264 34.40 12.22 6.78
C THR A 264 34.21 10.77 6.31
N THR A 265 34.78 10.40 5.16
CA THR A 265 34.88 9.00 4.72
C THR A 265 36.33 8.53 4.72
N GLU A 266 36.59 7.33 5.25
CA GLU A 266 37.94 6.76 5.38
C GLU A 266 38.06 5.44 4.59
N GLY A 267 37.96 5.52 3.25
CA GLY A 267 38.34 4.43 2.35
C GLY A 267 37.30 3.34 2.06
N TYR A 268 36.14 3.36 2.73
CA TYR A 268 35.08 2.36 2.54
C TYR A 268 33.83 2.92 1.84
N GLY A 269 33.13 2.05 1.12
CA GLY A 269 31.86 2.38 0.47
C GLY A 269 30.71 2.50 1.46
N VAL A 270 30.07 3.67 1.51
CA VAL A 270 28.82 3.91 2.23
C VAL A 270 27.68 3.32 1.42
N VAL A 271 26.80 2.52 2.04
CA VAL A 271 25.58 2.00 1.40
C VAL A 271 24.41 2.91 1.72
N GLY A 272 23.64 3.29 0.71
CA GLY A 272 22.49 4.15 0.86
C GLY A 272 22.79 5.63 0.67
N SER A 273 21.74 6.43 0.81
CA SER A 273 21.79 7.86 0.51
C SER A 273 22.10 8.71 1.75
N VAL A 274 22.89 9.76 1.59
CA VAL A 274 23.37 10.64 2.67
C VAL A 274 22.75 12.01 2.56
N PHE A 275 22.03 12.44 3.61
CA PHE A 275 21.37 13.73 3.72
C PHE A 275 22.03 14.55 4.83
N ALA A 276 22.95 15.44 4.45
CA ALA A 276 23.71 16.31 5.35
C ALA A 276 23.87 17.71 4.74
N PRO A 277 22.78 18.46 4.53
CA PRO A 277 22.73 19.66 3.66
C PRO A 277 23.60 20.84 4.11
N ASN A 278 24.16 20.76 5.31
CA ASN A 278 24.97 21.79 5.95
C ASN A 278 26.42 21.33 6.20
N ALA A 279 26.76 20.09 5.82
CA ALA A 279 28.05 19.51 6.11
C ALA A 279 29.02 19.64 4.93
N VAL A 280 30.29 19.83 5.26
CA VAL A 280 31.39 19.56 4.33
C VAL A 280 31.67 18.06 4.35
N LEU A 281 31.54 17.41 3.19
CA LEU A 281 31.95 16.02 2.98
C LEU A 281 33.44 16.00 2.62
N GLU A 282 34.28 15.58 3.56
CA GLU A 282 35.71 15.35 3.37
C GLU A 282 35.96 13.87 3.09
N THR A 283 36.50 13.55 1.92
CA THR A 283 36.68 12.15 1.53
C THR A 283 38.15 11.78 1.51
N LYS A 284 38.47 10.57 1.97
CA LYS A 284 39.80 9.96 1.92
C LYS A 284 39.67 8.57 1.28
N GLY A 285 39.16 8.54 0.05
CA GLY A 285 38.77 7.31 -0.67
C GLY A 285 37.42 6.73 -0.23
N GLY A 286 37.06 5.59 -0.82
CA GLY A 286 35.77 4.92 -0.64
C GLY A 286 34.73 5.40 -1.66
N SER A 287 33.45 5.20 -1.35
CA SER A 287 32.37 5.62 -2.25
C SER A 287 31.08 5.94 -1.51
N ILE A 288 30.15 6.64 -2.16
CA ILE A 288 28.73 6.65 -1.76
C ILE A 288 27.94 5.83 -2.77
N ASN A 289 27.34 4.75 -2.28
CA ASN A 289 26.46 3.85 -3.03
C ASN A 289 25.00 4.21 -2.76
N GLY A 290 24.63 5.38 -3.25
CA GLY A 290 23.34 6.04 -3.07
C GLY A 290 23.46 7.48 -3.58
N GLN A 291 22.56 8.36 -3.15
CA GLN A 291 22.65 9.78 -3.47
C GLN A 291 23.22 10.59 -2.29
N ALA A 292 23.95 11.66 -2.58
CA ALA A 292 24.53 12.55 -1.58
C ALA A 292 23.93 13.97 -1.66
N PHE A 293 23.40 14.47 -0.56
CA PHE A 293 22.85 15.82 -0.43
C PHE A 293 23.61 16.58 0.65
N VAL A 294 24.63 17.33 0.24
CA VAL A 294 25.66 17.85 1.16
C VAL A 294 25.90 19.35 0.98
N GLY A 295 26.41 20.00 2.01
CA GLY A 295 26.71 21.43 1.99
C GLY A 295 27.90 21.79 1.11
N ALA A 296 28.96 20.99 1.14
CA ALA A 296 30.14 21.14 0.29
C ALA A 296 30.87 19.79 0.15
N VAL A 297 31.75 19.66 -0.84
CA VAL A 297 32.54 18.43 -1.06
C VAL A 297 34.02 18.76 -1.23
N GLN A 298 34.86 18.05 -0.50
CA GLN A 298 36.31 17.94 -0.70
C GLN A 298 36.63 16.50 -1.10
N GLN A 299 36.69 16.26 -2.41
CA GLN A 299 36.84 14.93 -2.99
C GLN A 299 38.32 14.59 -3.19
N THR A 300 38.84 13.63 -2.42
CA THR A 300 40.23 13.19 -2.45
C THR A 300 40.35 11.68 -2.20
N GLY A 301 41.53 11.12 -2.44
CA GLY A 301 41.83 9.71 -2.15
C GLY A 301 41.14 8.71 -3.09
N GLY A 302 40.69 9.14 -4.27
CA GLY A 302 40.00 8.27 -5.23
C GLY A 302 38.56 7.97 -4.82
N PHE A 303 37.89 8.90 -4.12
CA PHE A 303 36.51 8.69 -3.71
C PHE A 303 35.54 8.76 -4.88
N GLU A 304 34.53 7.89 -4.89
CA GLU A 304 33.57 7.77 -5.98
C GLU A 304 32.12 8.06 -5.53
N PHE A 305 31.36 8.80 -6.34
CA PHE A 305 29.89 8.79 -6.25
C PHE A 305 29.36 7.78 -7.26
N HIS A 306 28.60 6.77 -6.81
CA HIS A 306 28.08 5.73 -7.70
C HIS A 306 26.65 6.00 -8.17
N ASN A 307 26.26 5.37 -9.29
CA ASN A 307 24.91 5.49 -9.83
C ASN A 307 23.85 4.63 -9.17
N PHE A 308 23.58 4.91 -7.90
CA PHE A 308 22.49 4.29 -7.13
C PHE A 308 21.49 5.34 -6.67
N LYS A 309 20.24 5.22 -7.12
CA LYS A 309 19.19 6.20 -6.82
C LYS A 309 18.45 5.86 -5.53
N PHE A 310 18.15 6.89 -4.73
CA PHE A 310 17.27 6.75 -3.58
C PHE A 310 15.86 6.40 -4.03
N ASN A 311 15.11 5.64 -3.23
CA ASN A 311 13.74 5.27 -3.55
C ASN A 311 12.73 6.42 -3.27
N TRP A 312 12.87 7.52 -4.01
CA TRP A 312 12.05 8.73 -3.87
C TRP A 312 10.55 8.47 -3.97
N LYS A 313 10.13 7.52 -4.82
CA LYS A 313 8.72 7.18 -5.04
C LYS A 313 8.03 6.73 -3.75
N HIS A 314 8.75 6.04 -2.86
CA HIS A 314 8.22 5.47 -1.63
C HIS A 314 8.53 6.30 -0.37
N TRP A 315 9.41 7.31 -0.44
CA TRP A 315 9.75 8.11 0.73
C TRP A 315 8.54 8.89 1.28
N ASN A 316 8.22 8.69 2.57
CA ASN A 316 7.00 9.19 3.24
C ASN A 316 5.67 8.83 2.57
N LYS A 317 5.67 7.86 1.66
CA LYS A 317 4.47 7.18 1.19
C LYS A 317 4.56 5.76 1.74
N PRO A 318 3.95 5.48 2.92
CA PRO A 318 3.97 4.15 3.49
C PRO A 318 3.53 3.16 2.42
N SER A 319 4.20 2.02 2.30
CA SER A 319 3.70 0.98 1.43
C SER A 319 2.28 0.59 1.86
N THR A 320 1.47 0.27 0.86
CA THR A 320 0.06 -0.02 1.05
C THR A 320 -0.29 -1.39 0.48
N GLY A 321 -1.43 -1.90 0.89
CA GLY A 321 -2.13 -2.98 0.25
C GLY A 321 -3.63 -2.74 0.33
N LYS A 322 -4.42 -3.72 -0.08
CA LYS A 322 -5.88 -3.65 -0.04
C LYS A 322 -6.45 -4.91 0.57
N VAL A 323 -7.66 -4.81 1.09
CA VAL A 323 -8.49 -5.96 1.42
C VAL A 323 -9.68 -5.98 0.47
N LYS A 324 -9.97 -7.16 -0.07
CA LYS A 324 -11.18 -7.43 -0.83
C LYS A 324 -12.02 -8.43 -0.07
N ILE A 325 -13.29 -8.14 0.15
CA ILE A 325 -14.23 -9.06 0.77
C ILE A 325 -15.16 -9.66 -0.28
N LYS A 326 -15.52 -10.92 -0.06
CA LYS A 326 -16.53 -11.67 -0.82
C LYS A 326 -17.60 -12.18 0.12
N LYS A 327 -18.77 -11.56 0.06
CA LYS A 327 -19.90 -11.79 0.93
C LYS A 327 -20.86 -12.81 0.34
N VAL A 328 -21.14 -13.85 1.11
CA VAL A 328 -21.96 -14.98 0.68
C VAL A 328 -22.94 -15.42 1.77
N ASP A 329 -23.94 -16.21 1.37
CA ASP A 329 -24.76 -17.00 2.30
C ASP A 329 -23.89 -18.10 2.94
N SER A 330 -23.92 -18.22 4.28
CA SER A 330 -23.12 -19.21 5.00
C SER A 330 -23.43 -20.67 4.62
N ASN A 331 -24.61 -20.94 4.05
CA ASN A 331 -25.02 -22.27 3.62
C ASN A 331 -24.94 -22.46 2.09
N ASN A 332 -24.63 -21.39 1.33
CA ASN A 332 -24.52 -21.46 -0.12
C ASN A 332 -23.56 -20.37 -0.65
N ASP A 333 -22.31 -20.78 -0.88
CA ASP A 333 -21.26 -19.89 -1.40
C ASP A 333 -21.56 -19.28 -2.77
N ASN A 334 -22.44 -19.88 -3.58
CA ASN A 334 -22.82 -19.34 -4.88
C ASN A 334 -23.82 -18.18 -4.75
N LYS A 335 -24.48 -18.05 -3.59
CA LYS A 335 -25.40 -16.96 -3.32
C LYS A 335 -24.62 -15.76 -2.77
N LYS A 336 -24.36 -14.80 -3.65
CA LYS A 336 -23.66 -13.54 -3.34
C LYS A 336 -24.60 -12.55 -2.64
N LEU A 337 -24.06 -11.78 -1.71
CA LEU A 337 -24.86 -10.88 -0.88
C LEU A 337 -24.42 -9.42 -1.05
N GLU A 338 -25.29 -8.64 -1.67
CA GLU A 338 -25.17 -7.19 -1.82
C GLU A 338 -25.57 -6.45 -0.53
N GLY A 339 -25.00 -5.26 -0.32
CA GLY A 339 -25.45 -4.30 0.68
C GLY A 339 -24.94 -4.52 2.09
N ALA A 340 -24.04 -5.50 2.32
CA ALA A 340 -23.34 -5.61 3.60
C ALA A 340 -22.43 -4.40 3.79
N LYS A 341 -22.52 -3.73 4.95
CA LYS A 341 -21.67 -2.57 5.28
C LYS A 341 -20.66 -2.94 6.35
N PHE A 342 -19.38 -2.79 6.04
CA PHE A 342 -18.28 -3.00 6.98
C PHE A 342 -17.56 -1.69 7.29
N LYS A 343 -17.05 -1.58 8.51
CA LYS A 343 -16.00 -0.63 8.87
C LYS A 343 -14.66 -1.34 8.95
N ILE A 344 -13.60 -0.65 8.56
CA ILE A 344 -12.22 -1.07 8.70
C ILE A 344 -11.61 -0.25 9.83
N GLU A 345 -11.21 -0.93 10.90
CA GLU A 345 -10.58 -0.34 12.08
C GLU A 345 -9.09 -0.70 12.11
N ASP A 346 -8.22 0.28 12.40
CA ASP A 346 -6.78 0.05 12.60
C ASP A 346 -6.49 -0.58 13.98
N SER A 347 -5.22 -0.89 14.26
CA SER A 347 -4.79 -1.48 15.52
C SER A 347 -5.08 -0.63 16.78
N LYS A 348 -5.44 0.65 16.60
CA LYS A 348 -5.82 1.58 17.67
C LYS A 348 -7.34 1.76 17.75
N GLY A 349 -8.12 1.01 16.97
CA GLY A 349 -9.59 1.10 16.91
C GLY A 349 -10.10 2.31 16.13
N LYS A 350 -9.25 3.03 15.39
CA LYS A 350 -9.68 4.16 14.55
C LYS A 350 -10.26 3.63 13.26
N ILE A 351 -11.43 4.14 12.87
CA ILE A 351 -12.05 3.84 11.57
C ILE A 351 -11.23 4.50 10.46
N VAL A 352 -10.72 3.70 9.53
CA VAL A 352 -9.86 4.14 8.42
C VAL A 352 -10.49 3.92 7.05
N GLY A 353 -11.59 3.18 6.98
CA GLY A 353 -12.34 2.91 5.75
C GLY A 353 -13.69 2.26 6.01
N GLU A 354 -14.50 2.22 4.96
CA GLU A 354 -15.79 1.54 4.93
C GLU A 354 -15.89 0.74 3.63
N LEU A 355 -16.64 -0.36 3.66
CA LEU A 355 -16.90 -1.22 2.51
C LEU A 355 -18.39 -1.47 2.40
N VAL A 356 -18.92 -1.45 1.18
CA VAL A 356 -20.29 -1.85 0.88
C VAL A 356 -20.23 -2.87 -0.25
N THR A 357 -20.80 -4.06 -0.03
CA THR A 357 -20.77 -5.12 -1.04
C THR A 357 -21.71 -4.81 -2.20
N ASN A 358 -21.21 -4.99 -3.42
CA ASN A 358 -21.97 -4.80 -4.65
C ASN A 358 -22.84 -6.02 -5.00
N GLU A 359 -23.47 -6.02 -6.17
CA GLU A 359 -24.35 -7.11 -6.66
C GLU A 359 -23.64 -8.48 -6.72
N GLU A 360 -22.33 -8.50 -7.01
CA GLU A 360 -21.50 -9.72 -6.97
C GLU A 360 -21.08 -10.13 -5.56
N GLY A 361 -21.53 -9.40 -4.53
CA GLY A 361 -21.17 -9.59 -3.14
C GLY A 361 -19.73 -9.18 -2.83
N GLU A 362 -19.10 -8.36 -3.67
CA GLU A 362 -17.70 -7.97 -3.55
C GLU A 362 -17.57 -6.52 -3.07
N ALA A 363 -16.55 -6.24 -2.27
CA ALA A 363 -16.11 -4.88 -1.97
C ALA A 363 -14.59 -4.86 -1.79
N ILE A 364 -13.93 -3.80 -2.25
CA ILE A 364 -12.49 -3.62 -2.11
C ILE A 364 -12.18 -2.29 -1.43
N SER A 365 -11.19 -2.30 -0.54
CA SER A 365 -10.76 -1.09 0.14
C SER A 365 -9.97 -0.16 -0.79
N LYS A 366 -9.88 1.11 -0.39
CA LYS A 366 -8.77 1.97 -0.82
C LYS A 366 -7.43 1.39 -0.34
N ASP A 367 -6.34 2.00 -0.78
CA ASP A 367 -5.01 1.69 -0.25
C ASP A 367 -4.95 1.93 1.26
N LEU A 368 -4.58 0.88 1.98
CA LEU A 368 -4.38 0.87 3.43
C LEU A 368 -2.90 0.65 3.71
N PRO A 369 -2.31 1.38 4.67
CA PRO A 369 -0.95 1.08 5.13
C PRO A 369 -0.80 -0.40 5.53
N ILE A 370 0.37 -1.00 5.25
CA ILE A 370 0.68 -2.38 5.68
C ILE A 370 0.49 -2.53 7.20
N GLY A 371 -0.20 -3.57 7.65
CA GLY A 371 -0.49 -3.76 9.08
C GLY A 371 -1.70 -4.64 9.35
N ASN A 372 -2.03 -4.80 10.64
CA ASN A 372 -3.20 -5.55 11.09
C ASN A 372 -4.41 -4.62 11.23
N TYR A 373 -5.55 -5.07 10.74
CA TYR A 373 -6.84 -4.37 10.78
C TYR A 373 -7.94 -5.31 11.22
N THR A 374 -9.05 -4.71 11.63
CA THR A 374 -10.28 -5.40 12.01
C THR A 374 -11.42 -4.93 11.09
N LEU A 375 -12.11 -5.89 10.46
CA LEU A 375 -13.34 -5.68 9.73
C LEU A 375 -14.53 -5.93 10.66
N VAL A 376 -15.42 -4.95 10.76
CA VAL A 376 -16.62 -5.03 11.60
C VAL A 376 -17.85 -4.81 10.75
N GLU A 377 -18.71 -5.82 10.63
CA GLU A 377 -20.00 -5.67 9.94
C GLU A 377 -20.91 -4.77 10.79
N LYS A 378 -21.39 -3.66 10.21
CA LYS A 378 -22.31 -2.73 10.86
C LYS A 378 -23.74 -2.89 10.38
N GLU A 379 -23.92 -3.37 9.15
CA GLU A 379 -25.22 -3.65 8.57
C GLU A 379 -25.13 -4.92 7.73
N ALA A 380 -25.99 -5.90 8.06
CA ALA A 380 -26.09 -7.13 7.29
C ALA A 380 -26.84 -6.89 5.97
N PRO A 381 -26.60 -7.73 4.95
CA PRO A 381 -27.49 -7.82 3.80
C PRO A 381 -28.95 -8.02 4.21
N LYS A 382 -29.88 -7.49 3.42
CA LYS A 382 -31.32 -7.63 3.67
C LYS A 382 -31.71 -9.11 3.78
N GLY A 383 -32.37 -9.49 4.88
CA GLY A 383 -32.81 -10.87 5.12
C GLY A 383 -31.74 -11.78 5.73
N TYR A 384 -30.63 -11.23 6.22
CA TYR A 384 -29.54 -11.95 6.86
C TYR A 384 -29.29 -11.46 8.30
N GLU A 385 -28.80 -12.36 9.15
CA GLU A 385 -28.35 -12.03 10.50
C GLU A 385 -27.05 -11.21 10.44
N LEU A 386 -26.90 -10.22 11.33
CA LEU A 386 -25.66 -9.46 11.50
C LEU A 386 -24.57 -10.32 12.11
N LEU A 387 -23.38 -10.31 11.49
CA LEU A 387 -22.21 -10.98 12.03
C LEU A 387 -21.80 -10.33 13.36
N LYS A 388 -21.72 -11.13 14.43
CA LYS A 388 -21.31 -10.66 15.76
C LYS A 388 -19.80 -10.65 15.94
N ASP A 389 -19.11 -11.55 15.25
CA ASP A 389 -17.67 -11.70 15.35
C ASP A 389 -16.95 -10.74 14.40
N ASN A 390 -15.89 -10.11 14.91
CA ASN A 390 -15.02 -9.28 14.10
C ASN A 390 -14.02 -10.15 13.34
N ILE A 391 -13.58 -9.67 12.17
CA ILE A 391 -12.63 -10.41 11.32
C ILE A 391 -11.30 -9.66 11.30
N THR A 392 -10.22 -10.31 11.68
CA THR A 392 -8.88 -9.72 11.59
C THR A 392 -8.26 -9.98 10.21
N VAL A 393 -7.57 -8.99 9.68
CA VAL A 393 -6.84 -9.08 8.41
C VAL A 393 -5.48 -8.41 8.54
N LYS A 394 -4.45 -9.05 7.99
CA LYS A 394 -3.13 -8.45 7.83
C LYS A 394 -3.00 -7.97 6.38
N ILE A 395 -2.96 -6.66 6.19
CA ILE A 395 -2.65 -6.04 4.89
C ILE A 395 -1.17 -6.22 4.63
N GLU A 396 -0.81 -6.67 3.42
CA GLU A 396 0.56 -6.90 2.98
C GLU A 396 0.93 -5.96 1.82
N LYS A 397 2.24 -5.73 1.64
CA LYS A 397 2.78 -4.78 0.68
C LYS A 397 2.39 -5.16 -0.75
N ASP A 398 1.84 -4.18 -1.49
CA ASP A 398 1.47 -4.29 -2.90
C ASP A 398 0.54 -5.49 -3.20
N ALA A 399 -0.20 -5.96 -2.19
CA ALA A 399 -1.07 -7.13 -2.27
C ALA A 399 -2.55 -6.76 -2.08
N VAL A 400 -3.44 -7.57 -2.66
CA VAL A 400 -4.87 -7.56 -2.39
C VAL A 400 -5.20 -8.83 -1.60
N VAL A 401 -5.51 -8.67 -0.31
CA VAL A 401 -5.87 -9.78 0.57
C VAL A 401 -7.36 -10.07 0.40
N GLU A 402 -7.70 -11.24 -0.13
CA GLU A 402 -9.10 -11.64 -0.33
C GLU A 402 -9.64 -12.42 0.87
N ILE A 403 -10.83 -12.04 1.35
CA ILE A 403 -11.52 -12.67 2.49
C ILE A 403 -12.96 -13.01 2.10
N LYS A 404 -13.35 -14.27 2.33
CA LYS A 404 -14.73 -14.72 2.18
C LYS A 404 -15.46 -14.62 3.52
N ILE A 405 -16.64 -14.00 3.54
CA ILE A 405 -17.43 -13.74 4.76
C ILE A 405 -18.88 -14.21 4.57
N GLY A 406 -19.30 -15.18 5.37
CA GLY A 406 -20.66 -15.75 5.33
C GLY A 406 -21.62 -15.08 6.32
N ASN A 407 -22.87 -14.78 5.91
CA ASN A 407 -23.95 -14.49 6.87
C ASN A 407 -25.01 -15.58 6.81
N LYS A 408 -25.58 -15.88 7.97
CA LYS A 408 -26.71 -16.79 8.10
C LYS A 408 -28.00 -16.09 7.65
N LYS A 409 -28.77 -16.74 6.79
CA LYS A 409 -30.09 -16.25 6.36
C LYS A 409 -31.03 -16.20 7.58
N LEU A 410 -31.78 -15.11 7.73
CA LEU A 410 -32.88 -15.06 8.69
C LEU A 410 -33.94 -16.11 8.32
N PRO A 411 -34.65 -16.66 9.31
CA PRO A 411 -35.83 -17.49 9.05
C PRO A 411 -36.83 -16.75 8.16
N ASP A 412 -37.47 -17.47 7.25
CA ASP A 412 -38.55 -16.90 6.46
C ASP A 412 -39.69 -16.47 7.41
N PRO A 413 -40.33 -15.31 7.19
CA PRO A 413 -41.42 -14.85 8.03
C PRO A 413 -42.66 -15.76 7.89
N MET A 414 -43.42 -15.90 8.98
CA MET A 414 -44.55 -16.84 9.09
C MET A 414 -45.85 -16.12 9.52
N GLY A 415 -46.98 -16.80 9.38
CA GLY A 415 -48.30 -16.38 9.87
C GLY A 415 -49.25 -17.57 10.04
N LYS A 416 -50.49 -17.32 10.44
CA LYS A 416 -51.52 -18.37 10.67
C LYS A 416 -52.86 -17.98 10.08
N MET A 417 -53.74 -18.95 9.91
CA MET A 417 -55.17 -18.73 9.67
C MET A 417 -56.01 -19.29 10.81
N LYS A 418 -57.14 -18.65 11.07
CA LYS A 418 -58.21 -19.16 11.93
C LYS A 418 -59.44 -19.42 11.06
N LEU A 419 -59.92 -20.66 11.06
CA LEU A 419 -61.13 -21.05 10.34
C LEU A 419 -62.30 -21.11 11.33
N VAL A 420 -63.41 -20.49 10.96
CA VAL A 420 -64.67 -20.51 11.70
C VAL A 420 -65.77 -21.09 10.83
N LYS A 421 -66.30 -22.25 11.23
CA LYS A 421 -67.30 -23.01 10.49
C LYS A 421 -68.70 -22.76 11.02
N VAL A 422 -69.62 -22.41 10.14
CA VAL A 422 -71.02 -22.08 10.49
C VAL A 422 -72.05 -22.73 9.59
N ASP A 423 -73.30 -22.76 10.04
CA ASP A 423 -74.47 -22.99 9.19
C ASP A 423 -74.69 -21.77 8.27
N ILE A 424 -74.97 -22.00 6.99
CA ILE A 424 -75.19 -20.92 6.01
C ILE A 424 -76.48 -20.14 6.28
N SER A 425 -77.49 -20.78 6.88
CA SER A 425 -78.81 -20.20 7.20
C SER A 425 -78.84 -19.57 8.60
N ASP A 426 -77.94 -20.00 9.50
CA ASP A 426 -77.75 -19.42 10.82
C ASP A 426 -76.26 -19.27 11.14
N LYS A 427 -75.71 -18.07 10.88
CA LYS A 427 -74.30 -17.75 11.07
C LYS A 427 -73.84 -17.75 12.54
N ASN A 428 -74.75 -17.87 13.50
CA ASN A 428 -74.44 -18.04 14.93
C ASN A 428 -74.28 -19.51 15.31
N LYS A 429 -74.83 -20.41 14.51
CA LYS A 429 -74.69 -21.85 14.72
C LYS A 429 -73.34 -22.35 14.20
N LYS A 430 -72.46 -22.65 15.15
CA LYS A 430 -71.12 -23.19 14.90
C LYS A 430 -71.15 -24.68 14.59
N LEU A 431 -70.28 -25.14 13.70
CA LEU A 431 -70.26 -26.54 13.23
C LEU A 431 -68.93 -27.21 13.55
N ALA A 432 -69.00 -28.22 14.43
CA ALA A 432 -67.87 -29.07 14.77
C ALA A 432 -67.65 -30.21 13.75
N GLY A 433 -66.42 -30.72 13.69
CA GLY A 433 -66.06 -31.90 12.90
C GLY A 433 -65.92 -31.72 11.39
N ALA A 434 -65.94 -30.49 10.84
CA ALA A 434 -65.52 -30.25 9.46
C ALA A 434 -64.02 -30.55 9.32
N LYS A 435 -63.64 -31.23 8.24
CA LYS A 435 -62.24 -31.54 7.90
C LYS A 435 -61.80 -30.77 6.66
N PHE A 436 -60.65 -30.12 6.76
CA PHE A 436 -60.06 -29.33 5.69
C PHE A 436 -58.62 -29.74 5.42
N GLU A 437 -58.22 -29.63 4.15
CA GLU A 437 -56.83 -29.66 3.72
C GLU A 437 -56.39 -28.25 3.31
N ILE A 438 -55.15 -27.90 3.64
CA ILE A 438 -54.50 -26.64 3.22
C ILE A 438 -53.49 -27.00 2.14
N GLU A 439 -53.69 -26.47 0.95
CA GLU A 439 -52.78 -26.62 -0.18
C GLU A 439 -51.96 -25.35 -0.40
N ASP A 440 -50.67 -25.51 -0.70
CA ASP A 440 -49.84 -24.39 -1.15
C ASP A 440 -50.11 -24.02 -2.62
N SER A 441 -49.47 -22.95 -3.10
CA SER A 441 -49.59 -22.49 -4.50
C SER A 441 -49.23 -23.53 -5.58
N LYS A 442 -48.63 -24.66 -5.21
CA LYS A 442 -48.28 -25.78 -6.12
C LYS A 442 -49.23 -26.97 -5.97
N GLY A 443 -50.30 -26.83 -5.18
CA GLY A 443 -51.26 -27.91 -4.90
C GLY A 443 -50.74 -28.96 -3.93
N LYS A 444 -49.63 -28.70 -3.22
CA LYS A 444 -49.13 -29.63 -2.20
C LYS A 444 -49.88 -29.42 -0.91
N ILE A 445 -50.41 -30.49 -0.31
CA ILE A 445 -50.99 -30.47 1.03
C ILE A 445 -49.91 -30.14 2.05
N VAL A 446 -50.08 -29.02 2.75
CA VAL A 446 -49.15 -28.51 3.77
C VAL A 446 -49.75 -28.53 5.17
N GLY A 447 -51.04 -28.82 5.33
CA GLY A 447 -51.68 -28.99 6.63
C GLY A 447 -53.10 -29.54 6.52
N GLU A 448 -53.60 -30.06 7.64
CA GLU A 448 -54.98 -30.54 7.80
C GLU A 448 -55.58 -29.84 9.02
N LEU A 449 -56.88 -29.52 8.96
CA LEU A 449 -57.61 -28.85 10.03
C LEU A 449 -58.91 -29.59 10.33
N VAL A 450 -59.26 -29.69 11.61
CA VAL A 450 -60.57 -30.19 12.06
C VAL A 450 -61.17 -29.19 13.03
N THR A 451 -62.39 -28.73 12.75
CA THR A 451 -63.08 -27.75 13.60
C THR A 451 -63.52 -28.38 14.92
N ASN A 452 -63.23 -27.71 16.03
CA ASN A 452 -63.59 -28.12 17.39
C ASN A 452 -65.09 -27.93 17.70
N GLU A 453 -65.51 -28.13 18.96
CA GLU A 453 -66.91 -27.99 19.40
C GLU A 453 -67.48 -26.58 19.19
N GLU A 454 -66.64 -25.55 19.27
CA GLU A 454 -66.98 -24.15 18.95
C GLU A 454 -66.99 -23.86 17.45
N GLY A 455 -66.74 -24.87 16.60
CA GLY A 455 -66.66 -24.76 15.15
C GLY A 455 -65.42 -24.00 14.67
N GLU A 456 -64.36 -23.95 15.45
CA GLU A 456 -63.14 -23.18 15.17
C GLU A 456 -61.91 -24.09 15.06
N VAL A 457 -60.90 -23.65 14.32
CA VAL A 457 -59.57 -24.28 14.27
C VAL A 457 -58.52 -23.27 13.80
N ILE A 458 -57.31 -23.32 14.38
CA ILE A 458 -56.17 -22.47 14.00
C ILE A 458 -55.10 -23.36 13.37
N SER A 459 -54.51 -22.89 12.27
CA SER A 459 -53.42 -23.61 11.60
C SER A 459 -52.11 -23.58 12.39
N LYS A 460 -51.16 -24.47 12.04
CA LYS A 460 -49.74 -24.27 12.34
C LYS A 460 -49.20 -23.00 11.65
N ASP A 461 -47.98 -22.61 12.00
CA ASP A 461 -47.27 -21.55 11.28
C ASP A 461 -47.04 -21.94 9.82
N LEU A 462 -47.44 -21.03 8.93
CA LEU A 462 -47.31 -21.15 7.48
C LEU A 462 -46.45 -19.99 6.96
N PRO A 463 -45.56 -20.21 5.98
CA PRO A 463 -44.89 -19.12 5.28
C PRO A 463 -45.88 -18.08 4.74
N ILE A 464 -45.46 -16.83 4.64
CA ILE A 464 -46.31 -15.79 4.00
C ILE A 464 -46.62 -16.23 2.55
N GLY A 465 -47.89 -16.22 2.17
CA GLY A 465 -48.29 -16.63 0.83
C GLY A 465 -49.78 -16.87 0.67
N ASN A 466 -50.19 -17.23 -0.53
CA ASN A 466 -51.56 -17.65 -0.82
C ASN A 466 -51.68 -19.17 -0.66
N TYR A 467 -52.77 -19.58 -0.02
CA TYR A 467 -53.12 -20.97 0.22
C TYR A 467 -54.55 -21.23 -0.23
N THR A 468 -54.81 -22.47 -0.60
CA THR A 468 -56.16 -22.97 -0.91
C THR A 468 -56.61 -23.86 0.24
N VAL A 469 -57.80 -23.59 0.77
CA VAL A 469 -58.43 -24.37 1.83
C VAL A 469 -59.58 -25.16 1.21
N VAL A 470 -59.49 -26.48 1.26
CA VAL A 470 -60.42 -27.42 0.62
C VAL A 470 -61.17 -28.18 1.71
N GLU A 471 -62.50 -28.15 1.70
CA GLU A 471 -63.29 -28.99 2.61
C GLU A 471 -63.33 -30.42 2.06
N VAL A 472 -62.74 -31.36 2.80
CA VAL A 472 -62.66 -32.79 2.42
C VAL A 472 -63.61 -33.66 3.25
N GLY A 473 -64.20 -33.10 4.31
CA GLY A 473 -65.24 -33.76 5.09
C GLY A 473 -66.19 -32.76 5.72
N ALA A 474 -67.46 -32.81 5.35
CA ALA A 474 -68.50 -31.94 5.91
C ALA A 474 -68.83 -32.32 7.37
N PRO A 475 -69.27 -31.36 8.20
CA PRO A 475 -69.93 -31.65 9.47
C PRO A 475 -71.12 -32.60 9.30
N LYS A 476 -71.38 -33.44 10.30
CA LYS A 476 -72.51 -34.38 10.27
C LYS A 476 -73.84 -33.64 10.03
N GLY A 477 -74.57 -34.06 8.98
CA GLY A 477 -75.87 -33.47 8.62
C GLY A 477 -75.78 -32.25 7.69
N TYR A 478 -74.62 -31.96 7.11
CA TYR A 478 -74.41 -30.85 6.17
C TYR A 478 -73.87 -31.35 4.83
N GLU A 479 -74.17 -30.60 3.76
CA GLU A 479 -73.60 -30.80 2.43
C GLU A 479 -72.10 -30.43 2.46
N LEU A 480 -71.28 -31.17 1.70
CA LEU A 480 -69.87 -30.85 1.48
C LEU A 480 -69.75 -29.61 0.58
N LEU A 481 -68.92 -28.66 0.98
CA LEU A 481 -68.61 -27.50 0.18
C LEU A 481 -67.83 -27.91 -1.09
N LYS A 482 -68.31 -27.51 -2.26
CA LYS A 482 -67.67 -27.82 -3.55
C LYS A 482 -66.64 -26.78 -3.97
N ASP A 483 -66.78 -25.56 -3.48
CA ASP A 483 -65.92 -24.44 -3.84
C ASP A 483 -64.73 -24.36 -2.87
N ASN A 484 -63.53 -24.18 -3.43
CA ASN A 484 -62.32 -23.98 -2.65
C ASN A 484 -62.23 -22.53 -2.17
N ILE A 485 -61.63 -22.32 -1.00
CA ILE A 485 -61.45 -20.98 -0.42
C ILE A 485 -59.97 -20.58 -0.51
N THR A 486 -59.67 -19.46 -1.13
CA THR A 486 -58.32 -18.90 -1.15
C THR A 486 -58.09 -17.96 0.03
N VAL A 487 -56.98 -18.11 0.73
CA VAL A 487 -56.57 -17.26 1.86
C VAL A 487 -55.13 -16.80 1.69
N LYS A 488 -54.88 -15.52 1.94
CA LYS A 488 -53.52 -14.95 1.96
C LYS A 488 -53.04 -14.88 3.41
N ILE A 489 -52.02 -15.65 3.75
CA ILE A 489 -51.33 -15.56 5.04
C ILE A 489 -50.46 -14.30 5.04
N GLU A 490 -50.58 -13.51 6.09
CA GLU A 490 -49.81 -12.29 6.29
C GLU A 490 -48.81 -12.43 7.45
N LYS A 491 -47.74 -11.64 7.42
CA LYS A 491 -46.66 -11.70 8.41
C LYS A 491 -47.19 -11.45 9.82
N ASP A 492 -46.83 -12.33 10.75
CA ASP A 492 -47.13 -12.23 12.19
C ASP A 492 -48.63 -12.02 12.50
N ALA A 493 -49.51 -12.45 11.59
CA ALA A 493 -50.96 -12.28 11.69
C ALA A 493 -51.70 -13.62 11.78
N VAL A 494 -52.89 -13.58 12.39
CA VAL A 494 -53.87 -14.67 12.34
C VAL A 494 -55.03 -14.21 11.44
N VAL A 495 -55.07 -14.72 10.22
CA VAL A 495 -56.11 -14.36 9.25
C VAL A 495 -57.36 -15.19 9.49
N GLU A 496 -58.46 -14.55 9.87
CA GLU A 496 -59.73 -15.24 10.12
C GLU A 496 -60.53 -15.43 8.83
N ILE A 497 -60.98 -16.66 8.57
CA ILE A 497 -61.88 -17.00 7.47
C ILE A 497 -63.13 -17.70 8.02
N LYS A 498 -64.31 -17.29 7.53
CA LYS A 498 -65.60 -17.85 7.93
C LYS A 498 -66.22 -18.64 6.78
N ILE A 499 -66.48 -19.93 7.00
CA ILE A 499 -66.93 -20.86 5.96
C ILE A 499 -68.29 -21.47 6.35
N GLY A 500 -69.31 -21.30 5.49
CA GLY A 500 -70.68 -21.77 5.73
C GLY A 500 -70.99 -23.09 5.00
N ASN A 501 -71.67 -24.04 5.65
CA ASN A 501 -72.25 -25.21 4.95
C ASN A 501 -73.77 -25.17 5.00
N LYS A 502 -74.38 -25.69 3.95
CA LYS A 502 -75.82 -25.88 3.86
C LYS A 502 -76.23 -27.17 4.57
N LYS A 503 -77.24 -27.09 5.42
CA LYS A 503 -77.79 -28.26 6.11
C LYS A 503 -78.47 -29.18 5.09
N LEU A 504 -78.30 -30.49 5.24
CA LEU A 504 -79.01 -31.48 4.42
C LEU A 504 -80.53 -31.38 4.64
N PRO A 505 -81.36 -31.67 3.62
CA PRO A 505 -82.80 -31.77 3.78
C PRO A 505 -83.16 -32.84 4.82
N ASP A 506 -84.23 -32.59 5.59
CA ASP A 506 -84.79 -33.59 6.51
C ASP A 506 -85.22 -34.84 5.72
N PRO A 507 -84.72 -36.06 6.04
CA PRO A 507 -85.09 -37.28 5.32
C PRO A 507 -86.58 -37.63 5.38
N MET A 508 -87.38 -37.00 6.26
CA MET A 508 -88.82 -37.19 6.32
C MET A 508 -89.55 -35.85 6.22
N GLY A 509 -90.05 -35.55 5.03
CA GLY A 509 -91.09 -34.53 4.87
C GLY A 509 -92.26 -34.85 5.81
N LYS A 510 -92.67 -33.86 6.60
CA LYS A 510 -93.84 -33.94 7.50
C LYS A 510 -95.06 -34.45 6.73
N MET A 511 -95.43 -35.73 6.88
CA MET A 511 -96.75 -36.21 6.47
C MET A 511 -97.77 -35.74 7.50
N LYS A 512 -98.64 -34.80 7.11
CA LYS A 512 -99.89 -34.51 7.81
C LYS A 512 -100.87 -35.65 7.55
N LEU A 513 -101.25 -36.39 8.59
CA LEU A 513 -102.48 -37.19 8.58
C LEU A 513 -103.66 -36.23 8.62
N VAL A 514 -104.43 -36.17 7.53
CA VAL A 514 -105.77 -35.58 7.51
C VAL A 514 -106.75 -36.72 7.74
N LYS A 515 -107.67 -36.51 8.69
CA LYS A 515 -108.64 -37.49 9.18
C LYS A 515 -109.82 -37.63 8.23
#